data_AF-A0AAQ4RH66-F1
#
_entry.id   AF-A0AAQ4RH66-F1
#
_cell.length_a   1.000
_cell.length_b   1.000
_cell.length_c   1.000
_cell.angle_alpha   90.00
_cell.angle_beta   90.00
_cell.angle_gamma   90.00
#
_symmetry.space_group_name_H-M   'P 1'
#
loop_
_entity.id
_entity.type
_entity.pdbx_description
1 polymer ?
#
loop_
_entity_poly.entity_id
_entity_poly.type
_entity_poly.pdbx_seq_one_letter_code
_entity_poly.pdbx_strand_id
1 'polypeptide(L)'
;MSADMEGIKGTMLVLCLIGLSKANNSPSIDGVVYNVCEDTPIGASVFTIKATDAENDPLTFSLTKPNDEYFAVESSSGKVSVRRTLDREASNVMELGVIVSDISTETPGILTIILLEANDNRPIFQSSPYDIEISENTAVGTSLFRALATDADTSSGAVIQYSIDEVTPSSGSSLFRIVPTTGEVQLAGPLNYTALSTFYRLKINATDGGGRCHYDTINYFSSIAFSFITVVDVPDLDPRFIGVPYVGSVEENSPVDTNVLTVTALDQDTGVNDKIIYSIEDSTAAGLFKISETDGAISVMSDIDREAIGDTVALTVKQLNRASKLHPPGSTGS
;
A
#
# COMPACT_ATOMS: atom_id res chain seq x y z
N MET A 1 -24.01 29.12 -128.10
CA MET A 1 -24.71 29.80 -126.99
C MET A 1 -25.06 28.76 -125.95
N SER A 2 -24.94 29.16 -124.68
CA SER A 2 -25.35 28.45 -123.45
C SER A 2 -24.30 27.46 -122.92
N ALA A 3 -23.26 27.92 -122.22
CA ALA A 3 -23.22 28.42 -120.83
C ALA A 3 -22.99 27.27 -119.84
N ASP A 4 -21.73 27.16 -119.40
CA ASP A 4 -21.29 26.37 -118.25
C ASP A 4 -22.06 26.80 -117.00
N MET A 5 -22.60 25.82 -116.28
CA MET A 5 -23.04 25.98 -114.90
C MET A 5 -22.14 25.12 -114.01
N GLU A 6 -21.03 25.71 -113.57
CA GLU A 6 -20.26 25.19 -112.45
C GLU A 6 -21.11 25.26 -111.17
N GLY A 7 -21.52 24.09 -110.67
CA GLY A 7 -22.14 23.97 -109.38
C GLY A 7 -21.12 24.23 -108.27
N ILE A 8 -21.18 25.41 -107.65
CA ILE A 8 -20.43 25.69 -106.43
C ILE A 8 -21.05 24.86 -105.30
N LYS A 9 -20.48 23.67 -105.04
CA LYS A 9 -20.73 22.94 -103.79
C LYS A 9 -19.97 23.65 -102.67
N GLY A 10 -20.62 24.63 -102.06
CA GLY A 10 -20.13 25.28 -100.85
C GLY A 10 -19.96 24.24 -99.75
N THR A 11 -18.71 23.93 -99.39
CA THR A 11 -18.41 23.10 -98.22
C THR A 11 -18.50 24.00 -96.99
N MET A 12 -19.50 23.79 -96.15
CA MET A 12 -19.63 24.49 -94.87
C MET A 12 -18.61 23.87 -93.89
N LEU A 13 -17.52 24.60 -93.62
CA LEU A 13 -16.60 24.28 -92.55
C LEU A 13 -17.22 24.72 -91.22
N VAL A 14 -17.64 23.76 -90.40
CA VAL A 14 -18.04 24.01 -89.01
C VAL A 14 -16.78 23.92 -88.15
N LEU A 15 -16.42 25.02 -87.50
CA LEU A 15 -15.35 25.02 -86.51
C LEU A 15 -15.88 24.34 -85.24
N CYS A 16 -15.50 23.08 -85.03
CA CYS A 16 -15.79 22.36 -83.78
C CYS A 16 -14.64 22.62 -82.81
N LEU A 17 -14.84 23.52 -81.85
CA LEU A 17 -13.89 23.74 -80.76
C LEU A 17 -14.23 22.75 -79.64
N ILE A 18 -13.39 21.73 -79.46
CA ILE A 18 -13.46 20.82 -78.33
C ILE A 18 -12.56 21.38 -77.24
N GLY A 19 -13.15 21.87 -76.15
CA GLY A 19 -12.40 22.20 -74.94
C GLY A 19 -11.96 20.90 -74.27
N LEU A 20 -10.66 20.75 -74.03
CA LEU A 20 -10.13 19.68 -73.18
C LEU A 20 -10.06 20.23 -71.74
N SER A 21 -10.66 19.53 -70.78
CA SER A 21 -10.49 19.83 -69.35
C SER A 21 -9.46 18.87 -68.73
N LYS A 22 -8.67 19.36 -67.77
CA LYS A 22 -7.80 18.52 -66.94
C LYS A 22 -8.68 17.63 -66.06
N ALA A 23 -8.28 16.38 -65.84
CA ALA A 23 -8.94 15.51 -64.86
C ALA A 23 -8.62 15.98 -63.43
N ASN A 24 -9.59 15.86 -62.51
CA ASN A 24 -9.34 16.11 -61.09
C ASN A 24 -8.36 15.08 -60.54
N ASN A 25 -7.43 15.50 -59.69
CA ASN A 25 -6.69 14.55 -58.87
C ASN A 25 -7.51 14.23 -57.63
N SER A 26 -7.22 13.09 -57.02
CA SER A 26 -7.83 12.72 -55.75
C SER A 26 -7.06 13.32 -54.58
N PRO A 27 -7.72 13.54 -53.42
CA PRO A 27 -7.05 14.02 -52.22
C PRO A 27 -5.97 13.04 -51.76
N SER A 28 -4.90 13.55 -51.16
CA SER A 28 -3.85 12.79 -50.49
C SER A 28 -3.95 13.00 -48.99
N ILE A 29 -3.85 11.92 -48.21
CA ILE A 29 -3.82 11.97 -46.74
C ILE A 29 -2.36 12.04 -46.29
N ASP A 30 -2.06 13.04 -45.47
CA ASP A 30 -0.74 13.28 -44.89
C ASP A 30 -0.76 12.95 -43.39
N GLY A 31 0.33 12.42 -42.84
CA GLY A 31 0.44 12.14 -41.40
C GLY A 31 -0.54 11.06 -40.91
N VAL A 32 -0.09 9.82 -40.93
CA VAL A 32 -0.93 8.66 -40.60
C VAL A 32 -0.87 8.24 -39.12
N VAL A 33 -0.07 8.92 -38.28
CA VAL A 33 0.08 8.58 -36.86
C VAL A 33 -0.22 9.79 -35.98
N TYR A 34 -1.07 9.58 -34.98
CA TYR A 34 -1.44 10.59 -34.00
C TYR A 34 -1.34 10.03 -32.59
N ASN A 35 -0.87 10.86 -31.66
CA ASN A 35 -0.83 10.52 -30.23
C ASN A 35 -1.98 11.22 -29.51
N VAL A 36 -2.72 10.48 -28.69
CA VAL A 36 -3.88 10.99 -27.96
C VAL A 36 -3.81 10.50 -26.52
N CYS A 37 -3.95 11.41 -25.55
CA CYS A 37 -4.05 11.04 -24.13
C CYS A 37 -5.34 10.27 -23.88
N GLU A 38 -5.28 9.15 -23.18
CA GLU A 38 -6.47 8.34 -22.92
C GLU A 38 -7.51 9.03 -22.01
N ASP A 39 -7.05 9.89 -21.10
CA ASP A 39 -7.90 10.69 -20.20
C ASP A 39 -8.54 11.92 -20.88
N THR A 40 -8.37 12.05 -22.21
CA THR A 40 -8.97 13.16 -22.96
C THR A 40 -10.50 13.17 -22.78
N PRO A 41 -11.10 14.28 -22.28
CA PRO A 41 -12.53 14.34 -22.04
C PRO A 41 -13.38 14.18 -23.32
N ILE A 42 -14.56 13.58 -23.18
CA ILE A 42 -15.54 13.50 -24.27
C ILE A 42 -15.86 14.92 -24.79
N GLY A 43 -15.82 15.07 -26.11
CA GLY A 43 -16.04 16.34 -26.82
C GLY A 43 -14.77 17.15 -27.05
N ALA A 44 -13.66 16.86 -26.35
CA ALA A 44 -12.40 17.55 -26.56
C ALA A 44 -11.81 17.18 -27.93
N SER A 45 -11.17 18.16 -28.55
CA SER A 45 -10.55 18.01 -29.87
C SER A 45 -9.12 17.55 -29.73
N VAL A 46 -8.73 16.53 -30.49
CA VAL A 46 -7.44 15.84 -30.32
C VAL A 46 -6.45 16.15 -31.42
N PHE A 47 -6.89 16.13 -32.67
CA PHE A 47 -6.05 16.43 -33.83
C PHE A 47 -6.91 16.85 -35.02
N THR A 48 -6.26 17.27 -36.09
CA THR A 48 -6.89 17.54 -37.39
C THR A 48 -6.27 16.59 -38.42
N ILE A 49 -7.14 15.92 -39.19
CA ILE A 49 -6.71 15.08 -40.31
C ILE A 49 -5.99 15.99 -41.31
N LYS A 50 -4.74 15.66 -41.63
CA LYS A 50 -3.99 16.42 -42.64
C LYS A 50 -4.24 15.77 -43.98
N ALA A 51 -4.77 16.54 -44.92
CA ALA A 51 -4.96 16.11 -46.28
C ALA A 51 -4.76 17.29 -47.22
N THR A 52 -4.33 16.99 -48.44
CA THR A 52 -4.07 17.97 -49.49
C THR A 52 -4.72 17.51 -50.78
N ASP A 53 -5.02 18.46 -51.65
CA ASP A 53 -5.48 18.20 -53.00
C ASP A 53 -4.65 19.04 -53.97
N ALA A 54 -4.32 18.48 -55.14
CA ALA A 54 -3.42 19.14 -56.10
C ALA A 54 -4.05 20.35 -56.77
N GLU A 55 -5.37 20.37 -56.88
CA GLU A 55 -6.19 21.49 -57.36
C GLU A 55 -6.57 22.45 -56.23
N ASN A 56 -6.26 22.10 -54.98
CA ASN A 56 -6.64 22.82 -53.76
C ASN A 56 -8.18 22.94 -53.64
N ASP A 57 -8.89 21.89 -54.03
CA ASP A 57 -10.33 21.77 -53.90
C ASP A 57 -10.76 21.73 -52.41
N PRO A 58 -11.97 22.22 -52.06
CA PRO A 58 -12.52 22.05 -50.72
C PRO A 58 -12.69 20.57 -50.36
N LEU A 59 -12.11 20.17 -49.23
CA LEU A 59 -12.14 18.80 -48.76
C LEU A 59 -13.25 18.59 -47.72
N THR A 60 -13.84 17.40 -47.74
CA THR A 60 -14.74 16.92 -46.71
C THR A 60 -14.24 15.63 -46.08
N PHE A 61 -14.54 15.44 -44.80
CA PHE A 61 -13.99 14.36 -43.99
C PHE A 61 -15.10 13.52 -43.35
N SER A 62 -14.92 12.20 -43.36
CA SER A 62 -15.79 11.27 -42.63
C SER A 62 -14.98 10.12 -42.02
N LEU A 63 -15.54 9.49 -40.99
CA LEU A 63 -14.93 8.34 -40.30
C LEU A 63 -15.64 7.05 -40.68
N THR A 64 -14.90 5.95 -40.70
CA THR A 64 -15.41 4.61 -40.92
C THR A 64 -15.00 3.66 -39.78
N LYS A 65 -15.71 2.54 -39.69
CA LYS A 65 -15.43 1.45 -38.73
C LYS A 65 -13.97 0.96 -38.78
N PRO A 66 -13.46 0.37 -37.68
CA PRO A 66 -14.19 -0.03 -36.46
C PRO A 66 -14.30 1.02 -35.34
N ASN A 67 -13.52 2.12 -35.40
CA ASN A 67 -13.38 3.04 -34.25
C ASN A 67 -14.13 4.38 -34.41
N ASP A 68 -15.10 4.46 -35.31
CA ASP A 68 -15.99 5.63 -35.53
C ASP A 68 -16.94 5.90 -34.35
N GLU A 69 -17.04 4.97 -33.40
CA GLU A 69 -17.76 5.19 -32.15
C GLU A 69 -16.97 5.97 -31.11
N TYR A 70 -15.63 5.87 -31.12
CA TYR A 70 -14.74 6.53 -30.16
C TYR A 70 -14.41 7.96 -30.55
N PHE A 71 -14.52 8.29 -31.85
CA PHE A 71 -14.16 9.60 -32.39
C PHE A 71 -15.31 10.21 -33.20
N ALA A 72 -15.30 11.54 -33.32
CA ALA A 72 -16.13 12.28 -34.26
C ALA A 72 -15.23 13.19 -35.10
N VAL A 73 -15.64 13.49 -36.33
CA VAL A 73 -14.93 14.44 -37.20
C VAL A 73 -15.86 15.55 -37.66
N GLU A 74 -15.38 16.79 -37.60
CA GLU A 74 -16.04 17.93 -38.23
C GLU A 74 -15.78 17.88 -39.74
N SER A 75 -16.84 17.68 -40.53
CA SER A 75 -16.73 17.32 -41.94
C SER A 75 -16.05 18.37 -42.81
N SER A 76 -16.10 19.66 -42.45
CA SER A 76 -15.52 20.76 -43.23
C SER A 76 -14.08 21.11 -42.84
N SER A 77 -13.64 20.73 -41.64
CA SER A 77 -12.34 21.13 -41.09
C SER A 77 -11.39 19.95 -40.86
N GLY A 78 -11.91 18.72 -40.86
CA GLY A 78 -11.13 17.51 -40.53
C GLY A 78 -10.75 17.43 -39.05
N LYS A 79 -11.31 18.29 -38.20
CA LYS A 79 -11.01 18.33 -36.77
C LYS A 79 -11.69 17.14 -36.07
N VAL A 80 -10.88 16.32 -35.41
CA VAL A 80 -11.32 15.10 -34.71
C VAL A 80 -11.47 15.37 -33.23
N SER A 81 -12.56 14.87 -32.64
CA SER A 81 -12.86 14.95 -31.21
C SER A 81 -13.20 13.58 -30.62
N VAL A 82 -13.03 13.45 -29.30
CA VAL A 82 -13.36 12.23 -28.56
C VAL A 82 -14.87 12.14 -28.38
N ARG A 83 -15.45 10.95 -28.59
CA ARG A 83 -16.89 10.67 -28.47
C ARG A 83 -17.22 9.66 -27.37
N ARG A 84 -16.27 8.79 -27.02
CA ARG A 84 -16.35 7.83 -25.91
C ARG A 84 -15.02 7.81 -25.17
N THR A 85 -15.04 7.36 -23.92
CA THR A 85 -13.83 7.19 -23.11
C THR A 85 -12.82 6.29 -23.83
N LEU A 86 -11.57 6.70 -23.81
CA LEU A 86 -10.43 5.92 -24.30
C LEU A 86 -9.80 5.22 -23.09
N ASP A 87 -9.19 4.06 -23.32
CA ASP A 87 -8.62 3.20 -22.27
C ASP A 87 -7.45 2.43 -22.90
N ARG A 88 -6.24 2.84 -22.54
CA ARG A 88 -4.99 2.32 -23.07
C ARG A 88 -4.65 0.99 -22.42
N GLU A 89 -5.05 0.75 -21.17
CA GLU A 89 -4.92 -0.55 -20.48
C GLU A 89 -5.72 -1.63 -21.20
N ALA A 90 -6.85 -1.26 -21.82
CA ALA A 90 -7.59 -2.13 -22.73
C ALA A 90 -6.92 -2.28 -24.10
N SER A 91 -6.50 -1.17 -24.73
CA SER A 91 -5.76 -1.19 -26.01
C SER A 91 -4.97 0.09 -26.24
N ASN A 92 -3.65 -0.01 -26.36
CA ASN A 92 -2.76 1.15 -26.55
C ASN A 92 -2.67 1.68 -27.99
N VAL A 93 -3.24 0.97 -28.97
CA VAL A 93 -3.26 1.37 -30.39
C VAL A 93 -4.66 1.17 -30.96
N MET A 94 -5.12 2.12 -31.76
CA MET A 94 -6.40 2.07 -32.47
C MET A 94 -6.21 2.42 -33.94
N GLU A 95 -6.89 1.70 -34.84
CA GLU A 95 -6.94 2.03 -36.26
C GLU A 95 -8.24 2.78 -36.58
N LEU A 96 -8.13 4.02 -37.04
CA LEU A 96 -9.28 4.86 -37.40
C LEU A 96 -9.38 4.97 -38.92
N GLY A 97 -10.40 4.34 -39.49
CA GLY A 97 -10.69 4.48 -40.91
C GLY A 97 -11.26 5.87 -41.22
N VAL A 98 -10.77 6.48 -42.30
CA VAL A 98 -11.18 7.82 -42.74
C VAL A 98 -11.45 7.82 -44.24
N ILE A 99 -12.35 8.70 -44.67
CA ILE A 99 -12.56 9.01 -46.08
C ILE A 99 -12.43 10.53 -46.22
N VAL A 100 -11.54 10.95 -47.13
CA VAL A 100 -11.38 12.34 -47.54
C VAL A 100 -11.91 12.50 -48.95
N SER A 101 -12.90 13.37 -49.13
CA SER A 101 -13.58 13.57 -50.41
C SER A 101 -13.38 15.00 -50.92
N ASP A 102 -13.02 15.13 -52.20
CA ASP A 102 -13.13 16.40 -52.95
C ASP A 102 -14.54 16.50 -53.61
N ILE A 103 -14.71 17.38 -54.59
CA ILE A 103 -15.97 17.58 -55.32
C ILE A 103 -16.45 16.35 -56.14
N SER A 104 -15.55 15.42 -56.45
CA SER A 104 -15.72 14.36 -57.44
C SER A 104 -15.10 13.01 -57.07
N THR A 105 -14.14 12.97 -56.14
CA THR A 105 -13.42 11.75 -55.76
C THR A 105 -13.31 11.57 -54.25
N GLU A 106 -13.08 10.33 -53.82
CA GLU A 106 -12.91 9.94 -52.43
C GLU A 106 -11.62 9.13 -52.26
N THR A 107 -10.84 9.46 -51.23
CA THR A 107 -9.63 8.75 -50.84
C THR A 107 -9.84 8.12 -49.46
N PRO A 108 -9.95 6.78 -49.37
CA PRO A 108 -9.97 6.08 -48.09
C PRO A 108 -8.56 6.00 -47.48
N GLY A 109 -8.47 6.05 -46.16
CA GLY A 109 -7.23 5.90 -45.42
C GLY A 109 -7.45 5.27 -44.06
N ILE A 110 -6.34 4.89 -43.42
CA ILE A 110 -6.33 4.41 -42.03
C ILE A 110 -5.32 5.27 -41.27
N LEU A 111 -5.78 5.85 -40.17
CA LEU A 111 -4.94 6.58 -39.22
C LEU A 111 -4.65 5.67 -38.03
N THR A 112 -3.39 5.57 -37.63
CA THR A 112 -2.95 4.91 -36.41
C THR A 112 -3.01 5.91 -35.26
N ILE A 113 -3.85 5.64 -34.27
CA ILE A 113 -3.94 6.40 -33.03
C ILE A 113 -3.18 5.63 -31.96
N ILE A 114 -2.14 6.26 -31.40
CA ILE A 114 -1.39 5.74 -30.26
C ILE A 114 -1.95 6.42 -29.02
N LEU A 115 -2.51 5.63 -28.11
CA LEU A 115 -2.96 6.14 -26.82
C LEU A 115 -1.75 6.35 -25.90
N LEU A 116 -1.60 7.56 -25.40
CA LEU A 116 -0.60 7.92 -24.43
C LEU A 116 -1.13 7.65 -23.03
N GLU A 117 -0.24 7.11 -22.19
CA GLU A 117 -0.47 6.88 -20.77
C GLU A 117 -0.98 8.14 -20.07
N ALA A 118 -2.13 8.03 -19.43
CA ALA A 118 -2.52 8.90 -18.34
C ALA A 118 -2.47 8.10 -17.04
N ASN A 119 -2.08 8.76 -15.94
CA ASN A 119 -2.17 8.14 -14.63
C ASN A 119 -3.61 8.28 -14.17
N ASP A 120 -4.42 7.24 -14.35
CA ASP A 120 -5.86 7.20 -14.04
C ASP A 120 -6.25 6.03 -13.13
N ASN A 121 -5.32 5.11 -12.87
CA ASN A 121 -5.45 4.06 -11.88
C ASN A 121 -4.85 4.50 -10.55
N ARG A 122 -5.21 3.79 -9.48
CA ARG A 122 -4.66 4.03 -8.14
C ARG A 122 -4.01 2.76 -7.62
N PRO A 123 -3.05 2.86 -6.70
CA PRO A 123 -2.48 1.67 -6.08
C PRO A 123 -3.56 0.88 -5.35
N ILE A 124 -3.58 -0.45 -5.50
CA ILE A 124 -4.51 -1.36 -4.83
C ILE A 124 -3.72 -2.34 -3.96
N PHE A 125 -3.96 -2.33 -2.65
CA PHE A 125 -3.36 -3.30 -1.72
C PHE A 125 -3.94 -4.70 -1.90
N GLN A 126 -3.09 -5.72 -1.91
CA GLN A 126 -3.48 -7.11 -2.18
C GLN A 126 -3.99 -7.89 -0.95
N SER A 127 -3.61 -7.49 0.26
CA SER A 127 -3.90 -8.28 1.48
C SER A 127 -4.26 -7.40 2.68
N SER A 128 -4.95 -6.28 2.43
CA SER A 128 -5.45 -5.40 3.51
C SER A 128 -6.79 -5.91 4.07
N PRO A 129 -7.01 -5.90 5.40
CA PRO A 129 -6.08 -5.48 6.45
C PRO A 129 -5.00 -6.52 6.78
N TYR A 130 -3.91 -6.08 7.40
CA TYR A 130 -2.80 -6.94 7.82
C TYR A 130 -2.83 -7.19 9.34
N ASP A 131 -3.32 -8.35 9.76
CA ASP A 131 -3.39 -8.77 11.16
C ASP A 131 -2.22 -9.68 11.51
N ILE A 132 -1.39 -9.30 12.49
CA ILE A 132 -0.25 -10.09 12.94
C ILE A 132 -0.08 -10.09 14.46
N GLU A 133 0.54 -11.16 14.96
CA GLU A 133 0.99 -11.29 16.35
C GLU A 133 2.52 -11.37 16.36
N ILE A 134 3.17 -10.60 17.24
CA ILE A 134 4.63 -10.58 17.40
C ILE A 134 5.00 -10.65 18.87
N SER A 135 6.06 -11.39 19.21
CA SER A 135 6.53 -11.48 20.60
C SER A 135 7.30 -10.22 21.00
N GLU A 136 7.26 -9.85 22.28
CA GLU A 136 8.00 -8.66 22.76
C GLU A 136 9.52 -8.76 22.58
N ASN A 137 10.05 -9.99 22.55
CA ASN A 137 11.47 -10.25 22.29
C ASN A 137 11.84 -10.28 20.80
N THR A 138 10.91 -9.89 19.90
CA THR A 138 11.18 -9.78 18.46
C THR A 138 12.35 -8.82 18.23
N ALA A 139 13.38 -9.28 17.53
CA ALA A 139 14.58 -8.49 17.30
C ALA A 139 14.30 -7.25 16.43
N VAL A 140 14.91 -6.12 16.79
CA VAL A 140 14.88 -4.91 15.96
C VAL A 140 15.50 -5.20 14.60
N GLY A 141 14.86 -4.71 13.54
CA GLY A 141 15.22 -4.96 12.14
C GLY A 141 14.48 -6.14 11.52
N THR A 142 13.71 -6.91 12.29
CA THR A 142 12.89 -8.02 11.76
C THR A 142 11.84 -7.49 10.78
N SER A 143 11.75 -8.12 9.61
CA SER A 143 10.65 -7.94 8.67
C SER A 143 9.39 -8.59 9.20
N LEU A 144 8.34 -7.79 9.45
CA LEU A 144 7.07 -8.26 9.99
C LEU A 144 6.15 -8.78 8.88
N PHE A 145 5.96 -7.96 7.85
CA PHE A 145 5.16 -8.28 6.66
C PHE A 145 5.48 -7.32 5.52
N ARG A 146 4.89 -7.57 4.34
CA ARG A 146 5.00 -6.69 3.18
C ARG A 146 3.62 -6.15 2.79
N ALA A 147 3.44 -4.84 2.87
CA ALA A 147 2.24 -4.15 2.45
C ALA A 147 2.23 -3.97 0.92
N LEU A 148 1.97 -5.06 0.18
CA LEU A 148 2.06 -5.06 -1.28
C LEU A 148 0.83 -4.39 -1.91
N ALA A 149 1.06 -3.35 -2.69
CA ALA A 149 0.10 -2.75 -3.60
C ALA A 149 0.56 -2.87 -5.06
N THR A 150 -0.40 -2.85 -5.98
CA THR A 150 -0.17 -2.84 -7.43
C THR A 150 -0.96 -1.72 -8.07
N ASP A 151 -0.39 -1.08 -9.08
CA ASP A 151 -1.03 -0.08 -9.92
C ASP A 151 -1.12 -0.64 -11.36
N ALA A 152 -2.20 -0.32 -12.06
CA ALA A 152 -2.45 -0.81 -13.42
C ALA A 152 -1.82 0.10 -14.49
N ASP A 153 -1.46 1.34 -14.12
CA ASP A 153 -0.71 2.26 -14.98
C ASP A 153 0.68 1.70 -15.31
N THR A 154 1.37 2.26 -16.31
CA THR A 154 2.75 1.93 -16.66
C THR A 154 3.74 3.02 -16.26
N SER A 155 5.03 2.70 -16.37
CA SER A 155 6.12 3.65 -16.15
C SER A 155 6.05 4.29 -14.76
N SER A 156 5.98 5.63 -14.65
CA SER A 156 5.96 6.31 -13.35
C SER A 156 4.67 6.09 -12.57
N GLY A 157 3.51 5.92 -13.24
CA GLY A 157 2.25 5.60 -12.56
C GLY A 157 2.27 4.22 -11.91
N ALA A 158 3.05 3.29 -12.46
CA ALA A 158 3.28 1.98 -11.85
C ALA A 158 4.20 1.99 -10.61
N VAL A 159 4.98 3.05 -10.40
CA VAL A 159 6.02 3.10 -9.36
C VAL A 159 5.43 3.55 -8.04
N ILE A 160 5.17 2.61 -7.15
CA ILE A 160 4.53 2.88 -5.86
C ILE A 160 5.57 3.23 -4.79
N GLN A 161 5.28 4.29 -4.04
CA GLN A 161 5.97 4.69 -2.80
C GLN A 161 5.08 4.42 -1.60
N TYR A 162 5.64 3.79 -0.57
CA TYR A 162 4.94 3.42 0.65
C TYR A 162 5.33 4.31 1.84
N SER A 163 4.36 4.65 2.69
CA SER A 163 4.56 5.35 3.96
C SER A 163 3.69 4.78 5.08
N ILE A 164 4.13 4.94 6.32
CA ILE A 164 3.25 4.81 7.50
C ILE A 164 2.86 6.25 7.85
N ASP A 165 1.61 6.61 7.58
CA ASP A 165 1.10 7.96 7.84
C ASP A 165 0.82 8.18 9.33
N GLU A 166 0.39 7.11 10.01
CA GLU A 166 0.01 7.16 11.42
C GLU A 166 0.24 5.82 12.10
N VAL A 167 0.68 5.88 13.36
CA VAL A 167 0.68 4.75 14.30
C VAL A 167 -0.19 5.11 15.50
N THR A 168 -1.17 4.26 15.80
CA THR A 168 -2.03 4.40 16.99
C THR A 168 -1.74 3.24 17.95
N PRO A 169 -1.36 3.47 19.22
CA PRO A 169 -1.06 4.77 19.83
C PRO A 169 0.24 5.39 19.30
N SER A 170 0.38 6.71 19.42
CA SER A 170 1.54 7.48 18.92
C SER A 170 2.87 7.11 19.59
N SER A 171 2.83 6.46 20.76
CA SER A 171 4.01 5.86 21.40
C SER A 171 4.67 4.78 20.55
N GLY A 172 3.96 4.21 19.56
CA GLY A 172 4.50 3.25 18.60
C GLY A 172 5.17 3.86 17.38
N SER A 173 5.17 5.20 17.23
CA SER A 173 5.67 5.87 16.01
C SER A 173 7.15 5.60 15.70
N SER A 174 7.97 5.33 16.71
CA SER A 174 9.38 4.94 16.55
C SER A 174 9.61 3.43 16.48
N LEU A 175 8.57 2.62 16.72
CA LEU A 175 8.68 1.16 16.79
C LEU A 175 8.53 0.50 15.42
N PHE A 176 7.90 1.15 14.46
CA PHE A 176 7.66 0.58 13.13
C PHE A 176 8.16 1.51 12.04
N ARG A 177 8.74 0.92 10.99
CA ARG A 177 9.09 1.63 9.76
C ARG A 177 8.65 0.82 8.56
N ILE A 178 8.45 1.49 7.44
CA ILE A 178 8.20 0.86 6.14
C ILE A 178 9.30 1.24 5.17
N VAL A 179 9.76 0.27 4.37
CA VAL A 179 10.69 0.52 3.28
C VAL A 179 9.91 1.12 2.10
N PRO A 180 10.16 2.39 1.69
CA PRO A 180 9.29 3.09 0.75
C PRO A 180 9.17 2.46 -0.63
N THR A 181 10.16 1.69 -1.08
CA THR A 181 10.18 1.08 -2.42
C THR A 181 9.66 -0.36 -2.46
N THR A 182 9.65 -1.07 -1.33
CA THR A 182 9.26 -2.48 -1.28
C THR A 182 7.95 -2.70 -0.53
N GLY A 183 7.54 -1.75 0.32
CA GLY A 183 6.39 -1.90 1.23
C GLY A 183 6.68 -2.83 2.41
N GLU A 184 7.94 -3.20 2.64
CA GLU A 184 8.33 -4.06 3.76
C GLU A 184 8.23 -3.30 5.09
N VAL A 185 7.38 -3.78 5.99
CA VAL A 185 7.21 -3.21 7.34
C VAL A 185 8.13 -3.95 8.29
N GLN A 186 8.95 -3.19 9.02
CA GLN A 186 9.98 -3.70 9.91
C GLN A 186 9.83 -3.12 11.32
N LEU A 187 10.25 -3.91 12.31
CA LEU A 187 10.40 -3.42 13.67
C LEU A 187 11.64 -2.51 13.75
N ALA A 188 11.45 -1.26 14.17
CA ALA A 188 12.48 -0.22 14.24
C ALA A 188 12.94 0.09 15.67
N GLY A 189 12.18 -0.33 16.68
CA GLY A 189 12.51 -0.15 18.09
C GLY A 189 12.11 -1.38 18.93
N PRO A 190 12.73 -1.56 20.11
CA PRO A 190 12.42 -2.70 20.97
C PRO A 190 10.98 -2.61 21.48
N LEU A 191 10.30 -3.75 21.51
CA LEU A 191 9.03 -3.88 22.19
C LEU A 191 9.27 -4.10 23.69
N ASN A 192 8.22 -3.88 24.47
CA ASN A 192 8.21 -4.19 25.89
C ASN A 192 6.75 -4.35 26.31
N TYR A 193 6.33 -5.57 26.59
CA TYR A 193 4.94 -5.92 26.86
C TYR A 193 4.42 -5.23 28.13
N THR A 194 5.28 -5.09 29.16
CA THR A 194 4.89 -4.54 30.47
C THR A 194 4.93 -3.01 30.55
N ALA A 195 5.72 -2.34 29.69
CA ALA A 195 5.94 -0.89 29.74
C ALA A 195 5.34 -0.13 28.55
N LEU A 196 5.07 -0.80 27.42
CA LEU A 196 4.51 -0.19 26.21
C LEU A 196 3.11 -0.74 25.91
N SER A 197 2.53 -0.31 24.79
CA SER A 197 1.23 -0.80 24.36
C SER A 197 1.37 -2.21 23.79
N THR A 198 0.37 -3.05 24.04
CA THR A 198 0.31 -4.41 23.51
C THR A 198 -0.43 -4.49 22.17
N PHE A 199 -0.89 -3.35 21.64
CA PHE A 199 -1.63 -3.29 20.40
C PHE A 199 -1.31 -2.02 19.62
N TYR A 200 -0.98 -2.16 18.34
CA TYR A 200 -0.69 -1.05 17.43
C TYR A 200 -1.51 -1.17 16.16
N ARG A 201 -2.07 -0.04 15.73
CA ARG A 201 -2.69 0.11 14.41
C ARG A 201 -1.84 1.03 13.55
N LEU A 202 -1.38 0.54 12.40
CA LEU A 202 -0.64 1.33 11.42
C LEU A 202 -1.59 1.72 10.28
N LYS A 203 -1.60 3.02 9.93
CA LYS A 203 -2.22 3.53 8.71
C LYS A 203 -1.14 3.60 7.63
N ILE A 204 -1.19 2.69 6.68
CA ILE A 204 -0.21 2.56 5.61
C ILE A 204 -0.77 3.21 4.35
N ASN A 205 0.02 4.05 3.71
CA ASN A 205 -0.33 4.72 2.46
C ASN A 205 0.57 4.22 1.33
N ALA A 206 -0.03 3.99 0.16
CA ALA A 206 0.66 3.71 -1.09
C ALA A 206 0.30 4.81 -2.09
N THR A 207 1.30 5.50 -2.63
CA THR A 207 1.14 6.57 -3.62
C THR A 207 1.87 6.17 -4.90
N ASP A 208 1.25 6.34 -6.05
CA ASP A 208 1.92 6.17 -7.34
C ASP A 208 3.02 7.24 -7.56
N GLY A 209 3.82 7.07 -8.62
CA GLY A 209 4.81 8.06 -9.03
C GLY A 209 4.22 9.18 -9.88
N GLY A 210 2.90 9.16 -10.05
CA GLY A 210 2.12 10.00 -10.93
C GLY A 210 2.43 9.81 -12.41
N GLY A 211 1.72 10.56 -13.24
CA GLY A 211 1.94 10.56 -14.68
C GLY A 211 1.52 11.86 -15.35
N ARG A 212 2.09 12.07 -16.54
CA ARG A 212 1.76 13.19 -17.41
C ARG A 212 1.39 12.66 -18.79
N CYS A 213 0.13 12.78 -19.13
CA CYS A 213 -0.35 12.65 -20.50
C CYS A 213 -0.30 14.02 -21.21
N HIS A 214 -0.76 15.08 -20.52
CA HIS A 214 -0.73 16.47 -20.94
C HIS A 214 0.44 17.22 -20.28
N TYR A 215 0.96 18.25 -20.96
CA TYR A 215 2.16 18.99 -20.50
C TYR A 215 1.96 19.72 -19.15
N ASP A 216 0.71 19.93 -18.74
CA ASP A 216 0.36 20.95 -17.75
C ASP A 216 0.17 20.44 -16.30
N THR A 217 -0.07 19.13 -16.06
CA THR A 217 -0.34 18.61 -14.71
C THR A 217 0.24 17.19 -14.51
N ILE A 218 0.81 16.92 -13.33
CA ILE A 218 1.06 15.55 -12.85
C ILE A 218 -0.09 15.16 -11.93
N ASN A 219 -0.78 14.08 -12.26
CA ASN A 219 -1.77 13.48 -11.37
C ASN A 219 -1.09 12.41 -10.53
N TYR A 220 -1.40 12.37 -9.23
CA TYR A 220 -0.97 11.32 -8.31
C TYR A 220 -2.20 10.72 -7.64
N PHE A 221 -2.24 9.41 -7.51
CA PHE A 221 -3.21 8.69 -6.72
C PHE A 221 -2.58 7.96 -5.55
N SER A 222 -3.40 7.81 -4.52
CA SER A 222 -3.04 7.08 -3.31
C SER A 222 -4.17 6.19 -2.84
N SER A 223 -3.80 5.20 -2.04
CA SER A 223 -4.70 4.32 -1.31
C SER A 223 -4.17 4.03 0.09
N ILE A 224 -5.09 3.67 0.99
CA ILE A 224 -4.80 3.43 2.40
C ILE A 224 -5.12 1.98 2.74
N ALA A 225 -4.23 1.34 3.50
CA ALA A 225 -4.43 0.07 4.16
C ALA A 225 -4.21 0.21 5.68
N PHE A 226 -4.76 -0.73 6.43
CA PHE A 226 -4.54 -0.81 7.87
C PHE A 226 -3.81 -2.10 8.24
N SER A 227 -2.90 -2.01 9.20
CA SER A 227 -2.33 -3.16 9.88
C SER A 227 -2.65 -3.10 11.37
N PHE A 228 -2.93 -4.25 11.97
CA PHE A 228 -3.17 -4.43 13.38
C PHE A 228 -2.12 -5.42 13.93
N ILE A 229 -1.30 -4.92 14.85
CA ILE A 229 -0.17 -5.65 15.42
C ILE A 229 -0.46 -5.86 16.90
N THR A 230 -0.58 -7.12 17.31
CA THR A 230 -0.71 -7.51 18.71
C THR A 230 0.64 -8.01 19.22
N VAL A 231 1.09 -7.44 20.34
CA VAL A 231 2.31 -7.88 21.02
C VAL A 231 1.94 -8.94 22.04
N VAL A 232 2.60 -10.10 21.97
CA VAL A 232 2.44 -11.19 22.92
C VAL A 232 3.61 -11.19 23.92
N ASP A 233 3.24 -11.44 25.16
CA ASP A 233 4.13 -11.57 26.31
C ASP A 233 5.06 -12.76 26.17
N VAL A 234 6.30 -12.61 26.61
CA VAL A 234 7.27 -13.70 26.71
C VAL A 234 7.67 -13.87 28.17
N PRO A 235 7.61 -15.09 28.75
CA PRO A 235 7.99 -15.30 30.14
C PRO A 235 9.50 -15.08 30.35
N ASP A 236 9.90 -13.84 30.68
CA ASP A 236 11.29 -13.42 30.78
C ASP A 236 11.61 -12.57 32.01
N LEU A 237 10.63 -12.34 32.90
CA LEU A 237 10.84 -11.65 34.17
C LEU A 237 10.86 -12.62 35.34
N ASP A 238 11.65 -12.26 36.35
CA ASP A 238 11.66 -12.97 37.63
C ASP A 238 10.72 -12.26 38.62
N PRO A 239 10.06 -13.00 39.54
CA PRO A 239 9.27 -12.39 40.60
C PRO A 239 10.13 -11.45 41.46
N ARG A 240 9.56 -10.33 41.91
CA ARG A 240 10.18 -9.37 42.85
C ARG A 240 9.33 -9.15 44.08
N PHE A 241 9.96 -9.02 45.26
CA PHE A 241 9.24 -8.68 46.49
C PHE A 241 8.71 -7.24 46.41
N ILE A 242 7.50 -7.01 46.89
CA ILE A 242 6.84 -5.70 46.94
C ILE A 242 6.41 -5.35 48.38
N GLY A 243 6.43 -4.07 48.74
CA GLY A 243 6.12 -3.64 50.12
C GLY A 243 7.29 -3.78 51.09
N VAL A 244 8.53 -3.79 50.57
CA VAL A 244 9.75 -3.73 51.39
C VAL A 244 9.93 -2.35 52.05
N PRO A 245 10.53 -2.25 53.25
CA PRO A 245 11.06 -3.35 54.05
C PRO A 245 9.97 -4.14 54.79
N TYR A 246 10.16 -5.45 54.95
CA TYR A 246 9.28 -6.28 55.79
C TYR A 246 9.76 -6.25 57.23
N VAL A 247 8.90 -5.78 58.12
CA VAL A 247 9.13 -5.78 59.57
C VAL A 247 7.85 -6.30 60.23
N GLY A 248 8.00 -7.36 61.03
CA GLY A 248 6.93 -7.91 61.86
C GLY A 248 7.38 -8.02 63.30
N SER A 249 6.42 -8.25 64.18
CA SER A 249 6.64 -8.44 65.61
C SER A 249 5.75 -9.56 66.10
N VAL A 250 6.27 -10.36 67.03
CA VAL A 250 5.53 -11.46 67.66
C VAL A 250 5.94 -11.54 69.13
N GLU A 251 4.99 -11.87 70.01
CA GLU A 251 5.29 -12.08 71.43
C GLU A 251 5.91 -13.49 71.61
N GLU A 252 6.85 -13.66 72.54
CA GLU A 252 7.56 -14.95 72.73
C GLU A 252 6.65 -16.10 73.16
N ASN A 253 5.56 -15.77 73.86
CA ASN A 253 4.52 -16.70 74.30
C ASN A 253 3.42 -16.92 73.25
N SER A 254 3.61 -16.42 72.02
CA SER A 254 2.65 -16.63 70.93
C SER A 254 2.56 -18.11 70.59
N PRO A 255 1.34 -18.68 70.48
CA PRO A 255 1.17 -20.07 70.07
C PRO A 255 1.82 -20.36 68.71
N VAL A 256 2.19 -21.62 68.50
CA VAL A 256 2.50 -22.15 67.16
C VAL A 256 1.36 -21.79 66.18
N ASP A 257 1.74 -21.49 64.94
CA ASP A 257 0.86 -20.99 63.87
C ASP A 257 0.41 -19.53 64.00
N THR A 258 0.85 -18.79 65.03
CA THR A 258 0.61 -17.34 65.09
C THR A 258 1.25 -16.66 63.87
N ASN A 259 0.43 -15.97 63.07
CA ASN A 259 0.89 -15.21 61.92
C ASN A 259 1.67 -13.97 62.36
N VAL A 260 2.87 -13.79 61.83
CA VAL A 260 3.77 -12.68 62.17
C VAL A 260 3.69 -11.57 61.13
N LEU A 261 3.88 -11.94 59.86
CA LEU A 261 3.78 -11.04 58.71
C LEU A 261 3.56 -11.85 57.45
N THR A 262 3.16 -11.20 56.37
CA THR A 262 3.04 -11.82 55.05
C THR A 262 3.96 -11.08 54.08
N VAL A 263 4.86 -11.82 53.43
CA VAL A 263 5.65 -11.27 52.31
C VAL A 263 4.87 -11.44 51.01
N THR A 264 5.13 -10.58 50.03
CA THR A 264 4.42 -10.64 48.74
C THR A 264 5.38 -10.37 47.61
N ALA A 265 5.39 -11.27 46.64
CA ALA A 265 6.11 -11.13 45.40
C ALA A 265 5.14 -10.87 44.25
N LEU A 266 5.61 -10.15 43.24
CA LEU A 266 4.91 -10.00 41.97
C LEU A 266 5.88 -10.29 40.83
N ASP A 267 5.43 -11.14 39.92
CA ASP A 267 6.01 -11.38 38.61
C ASP A 267 5.16 -10.61 37.59
N GLN A 268 5.81 -9.81 36.74
CA GLN A 268 5.10 -8.92 35.83
C GLN A 268 4.66 -9.64 34.55
N ASP A 269 5.08 -10.88 34.34
CA ASP A 269 4.60 -11.71 33.23
C ASP A 269 3.12 -12.11 33.45
N THR A 270 2.42 -12.34 32.36
CA THR A 270 0.99 -12.65 32.34
C THR A 270 0.74 -14.07 32.85
N GLY A 271 -0.14 -14.21 33.84
CA GLY A 271 -0.64 -15.53 34.28
C GLY A 271 0.37 -16.37 35.08
N VAL A 272 1.37 -15.73 35.71
CA VAL A 272 2.37 -16.41 36.55
C VAL A 272 2.32 -16.07 38.03
N ASN A 273 1.60 -15.01 38.44
CA ASN A 273 1.55 -14.60 39.85
C ASN A 273 1.01 -15.69 40.80
N ASP A 274 0.03 -16.49 40.36
CA ASP A 274 -0.51 -17.62 41.13
C ASP A 274 0.45 -18.83 41.19
N LYS A 275 1.63 -18.72 40.57
CA LYS A 275 2.65 -19.78 40.48
C LYS A 275 3.91 -19.43 41.26
N ILE A 276 3.94 -18.33 42.01
CA ILE A 276 5.09 -17.97 42.84
C ILE A 276 5.11 -18.85 44.09
N ILE A 277 6.30 -19.38 44.41
CA ILE A 277 6.56 -20.20 45.61
C ILE A 277 7.52 -19.47 46.53
N TYR A 278 7.20 -19.43 47.83
CA TYR A 278 8.00 -18.81 48.87
C TYR A 278 8.74 -19.85 49.72
N SER A 279 9.95 -19.52 50.17
CA SER A 279 10.74 -20.38 51.08
C SER A 279 11.67 -19.55 51.97
N ILE A 280 11.93 -19.99 53.20
CA ILE A 280 12.98 -19.43 54.06
C ILE A 280 14.28 -20.18 53.75
N GLU A 281 15.35 -19.46 53.38
CA GLU A 281 16.65 -20.06 53.06
C GLU A 281 17.59 -20.05 54.27
N ASP A 282 17.72 -18.89 54.91
CA ASP A 282 18.62 -18.70 56.04
C ASP A 282 17.94 -17.86 57.11
N SER A 283 18.22 -18.19 58.36
CA SER A 283 17.53 -17.69 59.53
C SER A 283 18.48 -17.75 60.72
N THR A 284 18.66 -16.61 61.40
CA THR A 284 19.35 -16.59 62.70
C THR A 284 18.59 -17.35 63.79
N ALA A 285 17.36 -17.80 63.48
CA ALA A 285 16.42 -18.51 64.34
C ALA A 285 15.88 -19.76 63.62
N ALA A 286 16.78 -20.58 63.06
CA ALA A 286 16.41 -21.76 62.28
C ALA A 286 15.43 -22.65 63.07
N GLY A 287 14.28 -22.97 62.46
CA GLY A 287 13.22 -23.79 63.06
C GLY A 287 12.18 -23.06 63.91
N LEU A 288 12.35 -21.76 64.21
CA LEU A 288 11.37 -20.99 64.98
C LEU A 288 10.24 -20.41 64.14
N PHE A 289 10.49 -20.20 62.84
CA PHE A 289 9.51 -19.64 61.90
C PHE A 289 9.37 -20.55 60.68
N LYS A 290 8.15 -20.59 60.15
CA LYS A 290 7.84 -21.23 58.87
C LYS A 290 7.16 -20.22 57.95
N ILE A 291 7.28 -20.47 56.65
CA ILE A 291 6.58 -19.70 55.62
C ILE A 291 5.65 -20.63 54.83
N SER A 292 4.46 -20.13 54.52
CA SER A 292 3.55 -20.77 53.59
C SER A 292 4.05 -20.60 52.16
N GLU A 293 4.21 -21.72 51.46
CA GLU A 293 4.76 -21.77 50.11
C GLU A 293 3.92 -21.00 49.08
N THR A 294 2.62 -20.81 49.31
CA THR A 294 1.69 -20.25 48.29
C THR A 294 1.28 -18.81 48.53
N ASP A 295 1.23 -18.36 49.79
CA ASP A 295 0.73 -17.01 50.13
C ASP A 295 1.78 -16.15 50.88
N GLY A 296 2.96 -16.69 51.15
CA GLY A 296 4.05 -15.94 51.79
C GLY A 296 3.81 -15.59 53.26
N ALA A 297 2.80 -16.18 53.92
CA ALA A 297 2.55 -15.97 55.33
C ALA A 297 3.65 -16.59 56.20
N ILE A 298 4.32 -15.78 57.02
CA ILE A 298 5.32 -16.21 58.00
C ILE A 298 4.63 -16.37 59.35
N SER A 299 4.79 -17.54 59.95
CA SER A 299 4.16 -17.90 61.22
C SER A 299 5.13 -18.61 62.17
N VAL A 300 4.80 -18.60 63.45
CA VAL A 300 5.55 -19.31 64.51
C VAL A 300 5.51 -20.83 64.25
N MET A 301 6.68 -21.46 64.24
CA MET A 301 6.83 -22.92 64.01
C MET A 301 7.05 -23.69 65.32
N SER A 302 7.71 -23.08 66.30
CA SER A 302 7.95 -23.64 67.62
C SER A 302 7.99 -22.54 68.67
N ASP A 303 7.95 -22.92 69.94
CA ASP A 303 8.06 -21.99 71.06
C ASP A 303 9.30 -21.09 70.90
N ILE A 304 9.11 -19.79 71.16
CA ILE A 304 10.14 -18.77 71.06
C ILE A 304 10.64 -18.46 72.47
N ASP A 305 11.96 -18.51 72.64
CA ASP A 305 12.64 -18.06 73.86
C ASP A 305 13.45 -16.81 73.51
N ARG A 306 12.95 -15.63 73.85
CA ARG A 306 13.57 -14.36 73.47
C ARG A 306 14.96 -14.22 74.11
N GLU A 307 15.14 -14.70 75.34
CA GLU A 307 16.44 -14.64 76.02
C GLU A 307 17.51 -15.50 75.33
N ALA A 308 17.11 -16.56 74.60
CA ALA A 308 18.03 -17.42 73.87
C ALA A 308 18.44 -16.87 72.49
N ILE A 309 17.55 -16.13 71.82
CA ILE A 309 17.76 -15.70 70.41
C ILE A 309 17.98 -14.19 70.23
N GLY A 310 17.71 -13.38 71.25
CA GLY A 310 17.84 -11.92 71.23
C GLY A 310 16.57 -11.19 70.79
N ASP A 311 16.65 -9.85 70.76
CA ASP A 311 15.51 -8.96 70.48
C ASP A 311 15.10 -8.93 69.00
N THR A 312 15.97 -9.39 68.10
CA THR A 312 15.74 -9.34 66.65
C THR A 312 16.17 -10.62 65.96
N VAL A 313 15.36 -11.05 64.99
CA VAL A 313 15.63 -12.19 64.12
C VAL A 313 15.65 -11.69 62.68
N ALA A 314 16.68 -12.08 61.93
CA ALA A 314 16.76 -11.85 60.50
C ALA A 314 16.39 -13.13 59.75
N LEU A 315 15.38 -13.03 58.87
CA LEU A 315 14.99 -14.10 57.96
C LEU A 315 15.36 -13.71 56.53
N THR A 316 16.04 -14.61 55.82
CA THR A 316 16.27 -14.51 54.38
C THR A 316 15.22 -15.34 53.66
N VAL A 317 14.30 -14.67 52.97
CA VAL A 317 13.21 -15.31 52.21
C VAL A 317 13.53 -15.29 50.73
N LYS A 318 13.25 -16.41 50.05
CA LYS A 318 13.35 -16.58 48.61
C LYS A 318 11.97 -16.76 47.98
N GLN A 319 11.88 -16.37 46.71
CA GLN A 319 10.73 -16.55 45.85
C GLN A 319 11.17 -17.14 44.51
N LEU A 320 10.41 -18.05 43.95
CA LEU A 320 10.64 -18.61 42.62
C LEU A 320 9.31 -18.76 41.87
N ASN A 321 9.35 -18.58 40.56
CA ASN A 321 8.23 -18.96 39.71
C ASN A 321 8.22 -20.49 39.51
N ARG A 322 7.08 -21.15 39.78
CA ARG A 322 6.94 -22.60 39.56
C ARG A 322 7.04 -22.97 38.08
N ALA A 323 6.74 -22.02 37.17
CA ALA A 323 6.85 -22.22 35.72
C ALA A 323 8.30 -22.28 35.21
N SER A 324 9.24 -21.55 35.83
CA SER A 324 10.65 -21.55 35.41
C SER A 324 11.41 -22.84 35.78
N LYS A 325 10.86 -23.70 36.66
CA LYS A 325 11.39 -25.06 36.89
C LYS A 325 11.22 -26.00 35.68
N LEU A 326 10.45 -25.62 34.66
CA LEU A 326 10.17 -26.46 33.48
C LEU A 326 11.03 -26.13 32.25
N HIS A 327 11.83 -25.07 32.26
CA HIS A 327 12.82 -24.80 31.23
C HIS A 327 14.24 -24.89 31.81
N PRO A 328 14.93 -26.05 31.71
CA PRO A 328 16.36 -26.06 31.91
C PRO A 328 17.02 -25.16 30.85
N PRO A 329 18.13 -24.46 31.16
CA PRO A 329 18.88 -23.73 30.15
C PRO A 329 19.29 -24.71 29.05
N GLY A 330 18.67 -24.54 27.87
CA GLY A 330 18.94 -25.32 26.68
C GLY A 330 20.39 -25.13 26.27
N SER A 331 21.12 -26.23 26.34
CA SER A 331 22.39 -26.53 25.69
C SER A 331 22.62 -25.73 24.42
N THR A 332 23.70 -24.94 24.40
CA THR A 332 24.41 -24.59 23.18
C THR A 332 24.93 -25.89 22.55
N GLY A 333 24.22 -26.39 21.56
CA GLY A 333 24.58 -27.59 20.80
C GLY A 333 24.98 -27.23 19.37
N SER A 334 26.31 -27.20 19.16
CA SER A 334 27.08 -27.41 17.92
C SER A 334 26.58 -26.83 16.59
#